data_AF-A0A2A9GET6-F1
#
_entry.id   AF-A0A2A9GET6-F1
#
_cell.length_a   1.000
_cell.length_b   1.000
_cell.length_c   1.000
_cell.angle_alpha   90.00
_cell.angle_beta   90.00
_cell.angle_gamma   90.00
#
_symmetry.space_group_name_H-M   'P 1'
#
loop_
_entity.id
_entity.type
_entity.pdbx_description
1 polymer ?
#
loop_
_entity_poly.entity_id
_entity_poly.type
_entity_poly.pdbx_seq_one_letter_code
_entity_poly.pdbx_strand_id
1 'polypeptide(L)'
;MKSAIKKPVGGAPASEGRFRRALAALGMEGEDSTRTSSVSYASFKWIQILFGIVLIYDAWTSLSWQHKVASAQALGLPTSSPVLHLLVIVLAFVELAVALSIMSNRGVVPMSWVGICYAGFVWIVFQHGGDFGQDGTDPGVALPYVVVFAFLIGVQRLRTDPDVSKNEMLTLARNGFGLLWGYDALLKFQPYFLNHFTDFLTSAQADMKGTLAASYDQLFLGVTNAMGPHLVAVLVALTEALVAASLISGRGLRIMAPVGFLLSFAIWSTAETWGGPYSMGVSAEAAQLFGAATIYMIAFFYIMTLYNPLDLLRTRSRVLG
;
A
#
# COMPACT_ATOMS: atom_id res chain seq x y z
N MET A 1 -56.48 -8.08 36.90
CA MET A 1 -55.79 -7.51 35.71
C MET A 1 -54.29 -7.49 35.97
N LYS A 2 -53.54 -8.49 35.49
CA LYS A 2 -52.07 -8.48 35.46
C LYS A 2 -51.66 -8.46 33.99
N SER A 3 -51.09 -7.34 33.57
CA SER A 3 -50.58 -7.11 32.21
C SER A 3 -49.35 -7.99 32.00
N ALA A 4 -49.43 -8.94 31.08
CA ALA A 4 -48.32 -9.78 30.67
C ALA A 4 -47.43 -8.99 29.70
N ILE A 5 -46.23 -8.64 30.15
CA ILE A 5 -45.19 -8.04 29.31
C ILE A 5 -44.73 -9.09 28.30
N LYS A 6 -45.11 -8.89 27.04
CA LYS A 6 -44.61 -9.64 25.89
C LYS A 6 -43.12 -9.37 25.75
N LYS A 7 -42.27 -10.39 25.99
CA LYS A 7 -40.87 -10.37 25.54
C LYS A 7 -40.85 -10.19 24.01
N PRO A 8 -40.03 -9.29 23.45
CA PRO A 8 -39.85 -9.24 22.02
C PRO A 8 -39.20 -10.56 21.57
N VAL A 9 -39.92 -11.27 20.71
CA VAL A 9 -39.45 -12.44 19.97
C VAL A 9 -38.25 -11.98 19.13
N GLY A 10 -37.18 -12.79 19.18
CA GLY A 10 -35.88 -12.49 18.58
C GLY A 10 -35.97 -11.85 17.21
N GLY A 11 -35.39 -10.66 17.10
CA GLY A 11 -35.08 -10.06 15.81
C GLY A 11 -34.18 -11.04 15.06
N ALA A 12 -34.64 -11.51 13.91
CA ALA A 12 -33.80 -12.24 12.97
C ALA A 12 -32.49 -11.45 12.76
N PRO A 13 -31.32 -12.10 12.75
CA PRO A 13 -30.07 -11.41 12.47
C PRO A 13 -30.24 -10.73 11.11
N ALA A 14 -30.12 -9.40 11.10
CA ALA A 14 -30.07 -8.61 9.89
C ALA A 14 -29.10 -9.32 8.93
N SER A 15 -29.57 -9.59 7.71
CA SER A 15 -28.87 -10.40 6.72
C SER A 15 -27.42 -9.92 6.57
N GLU A 16 -26.49 -10.56 7.26
CA GLU A 16 -25.08 -10.22 7.11
C GLU A 16 -24.73 -10.39 5.63
N GLY A 17 -24.15 -9.35 5.03
CA GLY A 17 -23.83 -9.37 3.60
C GLY A 17 -22.98 -10.58 3.26
N ARG A 18 -23.23 -11.21 2.10
CA ARG A 18 -22.49 -12.41 1.63
C ARG A 18 -20.96 -12.24 1.75
N PHE A 19 -20.48 -11.02 1.50
CA PHE A 19 -19.07 -10.65 1.63
C PHE A 19 -18.52 -10.77 3.06
N ARG A 20 -19.26 -10.29 4.07
CA ARG A 20 -18.86 -10.40 5.49
C ARG A 20 -18.74 -11.85 5.92
N ARG A 21 -19.69 -12.69 5.52
CA ARG A 21 -19.63 -14.14 5.78
C ARG A 21 -18.43 -14.80 5.12
N ALA A 22 -18.06 -14.38 3.90
CA ALA A 22 -16.88 -14.91 3.22
C ALA A 22 -15.59 -14.53 3.96
N LEU A 23 -15.47 -13.27 4.43
CA LEU A 23 -14.33 -12.83 5.23
C LEU A 23 -14.24 -13.55 6.58
N ALA A 24 -15.36 -13.71 7.28
CA ALA A 24 -15.42 -14.48 8.52
C ALA A 24 -15.02 -15.95 8.30
N ALA A 25 -15.43 -16.57 7.19
CA ALA A 25 -15.01 -17.93 6.83
C ALA A 25 -13.50 -18.05 6.58
N LEU A 26 -12.83 -16.94 6.22
CA LEU A 26 -11.38 -16.85 6.11
C LEU A 26 -10.70 -16.45 7.44
N GLY A 27 -11.43 -16.42 8.55
CA GLY A 27 -10.94 -16.01 9.87
C GLY A 27 -10.71 -14.51 10.02
N MET A 28 -11.24 -13.69 9.10
CA MET A 28 -11.14 -12.23 9.16
C MET A 28 -12.37 -11.66 9.86
N GLU A 29 -12.40 -11.73 11.19
CA GLU A 29 -13.51 -11.22 12.00
C GLU A 29 -13.27 -9.77 12.48
N GLY A 30 -12.00 -9.37 12.53
CA GLY A 30 -11.54 -8.06 12.96
C GLY A 30 -10.19 -8.15 13.68
N GLU A 31 -9.72 -7.02 14.22
CA GLU A 31 -8.40 -6.92 14.82
C GLU A 31 -8.40 -7.31 16.30
N ASP A 32 -7.32 -7.95 16.77
CA ASP A 32 -7.16 -8.33 18.17
C ASP A 32 -7.01 -7.07 19.05
N SER A 33 -8.08 -6.73 19.77
CA SER A 33 -8.16 -5.52 20.60
C SER A 33 -7.11 -5.47 21.71
N THR A 34 -6.55 -6.62 22.11
CA THR A 34 -5.46 -6.69 23.10
C THR A 34 -4.12 -6.23 22.51
N ARG A 35 -3.98 -6.24 21.19
CA ARG A 35 -2.75 -5.87 20.47
C ARG A 35 -2.83 -4.52 19.79
N THR A 36 -4.01 -4.05 19.45
CA THR A 36 -4.23 -2.72 18.87
C THR A 36 -4.18 -1.62 19.92
N SER A 37 -3.93 -0.40 19.48
CA SER A 37 -4.01 0.82 20.28
C SER A 37 -5.44 1.34 20.33
N SER A 38 -5.76 2.17 21.33
CA SER A 38 -7.03 2.90 21.38
C SER A 38 -7.05 3.95 20.27
N VAL A 39 -7.77 3.67 19.19
CA VAL A 39 -7.89 4.55 18.02
C VAL A 39 -9.34 4.92 17.76
N SER A 40 -9.54 6.05 17.10
CA SER A 40 -10.85 6.48 16.61
C SER A 40 -10.76 6.78 15.12
N TYR A 41 -11.90 6.96 14.45
CA TYR A 41 -11.93 7.44 13.07
C TYR A 41 -11.05 8.69 12.85
N ALA A 42 -11.04 9.62 13.82
CA ALA A 42 -10.29 10.88 13.70
C ALA A 42 -8.76 10.67 13.63
N SER A 43 -8.24 9.59 14.21
CA SER A 43 -6.81 9.26 14.23
C SER A 43 -6.23 9.05 12.83
N PHE A 44 -7.07 8.67 11.86
CA PHE A 44 -6.66 8.34 10.48
C PHE A 44 -6.91 9.46 9.47
N LYS A 45 -7.53 10.57 9.89
CA LYS A 45 -7.98 11.63 8.97
C LYS A 45 -6.82 12.26 8.19
N TRP A 46 -5.65 12.41 8.81
CA TRP A 46 -4.48 12.97 8.15
C TRP A 46 -3.94 12.03 7.06
N ILE A 47 -3.97 10.72 7.27
CA ILE A 47 -3.55 9.70 6.28
C ILE A 47 -4.50 9.73 5.09
N GLN A 48 -5.81 9.85 5.36
CA GLN A 48 -6.82 10.02 4.32
C GLN A 48 -6.56 11.26 3.45
N ILE A 49 -6.19 12.39 4.06
CA ILE A 49 -5.84 13.62 3.33
C ILE A 49 -4.56 13.42 2.51
N LEU A 50 -3.52 12.85 3.13
CA LEU A 50 -2.24 12.57 2.47
C LEU A 50 -2.45 11.69 1.22
N PHE A 51 -3.18 10.59 1.36
CA PHE A 51 -3.48 9.71 0.23
C PHE A 51 -4.33 10.40 -0.84
N GLY A 52 -5.30 11.24 -0.44
CA GLY A 52 -6.05 12.06 -1.39
C GLY A 52 -5.17 13.03 -2.19
N ILE A 53 -4.15 13.62 -1.58
CA ILE A 53 -3.16 14.47 -2.27
C ILE A 53 -2.35 13.67 -3.28
N VAL A 54 -1.91 12.46 -2.91
CA VAL A 54 -1.22 11.55 -3.84
C VAL A 54 -2.10 11.24 -5.04
N LEU A 55 -3.37 10.87 -4.83
CA LEU A 55 -4.30 10.60 -5.93
C LEU A 55 -4.59 11.81 -6.82
N ILE A 56 -4.63 13.03 -6.29
CA ILE A 56 -4.75 14.25 -7.13
C ILE A 56 -3.52 14.38 -8.04
N TYR A 57 -2.35 14.11 -7.49
CA TYR A 57 -1.10 14.21 -8.21
C TYR A 57 -0.98 13.11 -9.29
N ASP A 58 -1.36 11.88 -8.97
CA ASP A 58 -1.44 10.78 -9.93
C ASP A 58 -2.42 11.11 -11.06
N ALA A 59 -3.60 11.66 -10.73
CA ALA A 59 -4.59 12.10 -11.71
C ALA A 59 -4.07 13.21 -12.64
N TRP A 60 -3.24 14.13 -12.14
CA TRP A 60 -2.59 15.13 -12.98
C TRP A 60 -1.57 14.45 -13.90
N THR A 61 -0.72 13.60 -13.34
CA THR A 61 0.41 13.03 -14.06
C THR A 61 0.01 11.93 -15.04
N SER A 62 -1.16 11.32 -14.89
CA SER A 62 -1.78 10.47 -15.91
C SER A 62 -2.17 11.22 -17.18
N LEU A 63 -2.23 12.55 -17.14
CA LEU A 63 -2.40 13.40 -18.32
C LEU A 63 -1.07 13.73 -19.04
N SER A 64 0.06 13.23 -18.53
CA SER A 64 1.38 13.46 -19.15
C SER A 64 1.54 12.75 -20.49
N TRP A 65 2.49 13.22 -21.30
CA TRP A 65 2.83 12.57 -22.56
C TRP A 65 3.41 11.17 -22.33
N GLN A 66 4.21 11.00 -21.28
CA GLN A 66 4.85 9.74 -20.90
C GLN A 66 3.79 8.68 -20.58
N HIS A 67 2.81 9.02 -19.75
CA HIS A 67 1.70 8.11 -19.43
C HIS A 67 0.90 7.72 -20.66
N LYS A 68 0.68 8.67 -21.57
CA LYS A 68 0.00 8.40 -22.84
C LYS A 68 0.78 7.44 -23.73
N VAL A 69 2.10 7.59 -23.84
CA VAL A 69 2.96 6.68 -24.61
C VAL A 69 2.96 5.28 -23.99
N ALA A 70 3.09 5.17 -22.67
CA ALA A 70 3.03 3.89 -21.97
C ALA A 70 1.67 3.20 -22.16
N SER A 71 0.57 3.94 -22.00
CA SER A 71 -0.78 3.45 -22.25
C SER A 71 -0.98 3.00 -23.70
N ALA A 72 -0.41 3.73 -24.67
CA ALA A 72 -0.46 3.37 -26.08
C ALA A 72 0.22 2.01 -26.34
N GLN A 73 1.42 1.84 -25.79
CA GLN A 73 2.21 0.62 -25.90
C GLN A 73 1.49 -0.57 -25.27
N ALA A 74 1.01 -0.42 -24.04
CA ALA A 74 0.31 -1.48 -23.31
C ALA A 74 -0.97 -1.95 -24.04
N LEU A 75 -1.69 -1.03 -24.68
CA LEU A 75 -2.93 -1.34 -25.39
C LEU A 75 -2.72 -1.71 -26.87
N GLY A 76 -1.49 -1.66 -27.37
CA GLY A 76 -1.20 -1.85 -28.79
C GLY A 76 -1.87 -0.82 -29.70
N LEU A 77 -2.11 0.40 -29.19
CA LEU A 77 -2.77 1.49 -29.92
C LEU A 77 -1.75 2.55 -30.37
N PRO A 78 -1.96 3.22 -31.53
CA PRO A 78 -1.18 4.40 -31.87
C PRO A 78 -1.39 5.53 -30.85
N THR A 79 -0.35 6.30 -30.55
CA THR A 79 -0.45 7.48 -29.66
C THR A 79 -1.40 8.55 -30.18
N SER A 80 -1.72 8.55 -31.48
CA SER A 80 -2.74 9.39 -32.12
C SER A 80 -4.17 8.85 -32.02
N SER A 81 -4.39 7.66 -31.48
CA SER A 81 -5.70 7.02 -31.40
C SER A 81 -6.68 7.84 -30.54
N PRO A 82 -7.87 8.22 -31.07
CA PRO A 82 -8.86 8.96 -30.29
C PRO A 82 -9.41 8.12 -29.12
N VAL A 83 -9.46 6.80 -29.27
CA VAL A 83 -9.89 5.87 -28.20
C VAL A 83 -8.91 5.91 -27.03
N LEU A 84 -7.60 5.92 -27.32
CA LEU A 84 -6.57 6.05 -26.29
C LEU A 84 -6.70 7.38 -25.55
N HIS A 85 -6.92 8.49 -26.27
CA HIS A 85 -7.02 9.82 -25.64
C HIS A 85 -8.24 9.89 -24.72
N LEU A 86 -9.38 9.38 -25.18
CA LEU A 86 -10.59 9.31 -24.36
C LEU A 86 -10.38 8.43 -23.12
N LEU A 87 -9.73 7.28 -23.28
CA LEU A 87 -9.45 6.38 -22.16
C LEU A 87 -8.59 7.07 -21.09
N VAL A 88 -7.45 7.66 -21.48
CA VAL A 88 -6.54 8.36 -20.54
C VAL A 88 -7.28 9.48 -19.81
N ILE A 89 -8.10 10.26 -20.53
CA ILE A 89 -8.92 11.31 -19.92
C ILE A 89 -9.90 10.72 -18.90
N VAL A 90 -10.65 9.67 -19.27
CA VAL A 90 -11.62 9.03 -18.38
C VAL A 90 -10.93 8.48 -17.12
N LEU A 91 -9.78 7.81 -17.26
CA LEU A 91 -9.01 7.27 -16.13
C LEU A 91 -8.56 8.39 -15.18
N ALA A 92 -7.99 9.47 -15.71
CA ALA A 92 -7.58 10.62 -14.90
C ALA A 92 -8.77 11.28 -14.16
N PHE A 93 -9.93 11.41 -14.82
CA PHE A 93 -11.13 11.95 -14.17
C PHE A 93 -11.71 11.02 -13.11
N VAL A 94 -11.60 9.69 -13.29
CA VAL A 94 -11.98 8.71 -12.26
C VAL A 94 -11.07 8.85 -11.05
N GLU A 95 -9.75 8.89 -11.23
CA GLU A 95 -8.78 9.10 -10.14
C GLU A 95 -9.07 10.41 -9.40
N LEU A 96 -9.26 11.51 -10.14
CA LEU A 96 -9.58 12.81 -9.56
C LEU A 96 -10.90 12.77 -8.76
N ALA A 97 -11.93 12.12 -9.27
CA ALA A 97 -13.21 11.98 -8.56
C ALA A 97 -13.04 11.18 -7.25
N VAL A 98 -12.27 10.10 -7.29
CA VAL A 98 -11.93 9.30 -6.10
C VAL A 98 -11.14 10.14 -5.10
N ALA A 99 -10.13 10.88 -5.55
CA ALA A 99 -9.30 11.75 -4.72
C ALA A 99 -10.15 12.84 -4.02
N LEU A 100 -11.00 13.53 -4.77
CA LEU A 100 -11.88 14.57 -4.23
C LEU A 100 -12.92 13.99 -3.25
N SER A 101 -13.42 12.78 -3.50
CA SER A 101 -14.30 12.07 -2.56
C SER A 101 -13.60 11.76 -1.24
N ILE A 102 -12.36 11.28 -1.30
CA ILE A 102 -11.51 10.98 -0.14
C ILE A 102 -11.20 12.27 0.63
N MET A 103 -10.75 13.33 -0.04
CA MET A 103 -10.38 14.59 0.61
C MET A 103 -11.57 15.33 1.22
N SER A 104 -12.70 15.38 0.50
CA SER A 104 -13.95 15.97 1.02
C SER A 104 -14.65 15.05 2.03
N ASN A 105 -14.16 13.82 2.17
CA ASN A 105 -14.68 12.82 3.08
C ASN A 105 -16.19 12.52 2.84
N ARG A 106 -16.59 12.56 1.56
CA ARG A 106 -17.96 12.30 1.10
C ARG A 106 -17.94 11.18 0.08
N GLY A 107 -18.74 10.12 0.29
CA GLY A 107 -18.75 8.97 -0.62
C GLY A 107 -17.48 8.13 -0.58
N VAL A 108 -16.69 8.21 0.51
CA VAL A 108 -15.38 7.54 0.62
C VAL A 108 -15.48 6.04 0.37
N VAL A 109 -16.47 5.35 0.95
CA VAL A 109 -16.63 3.89 0.77
C VAL A 109 -16.92 3.51 -0.69
N PRO A 110 -17.97 4.02 -1.36
CA PRO A 110 -18.21 3.68 -2.76
C PRO A 110 -17.05 4.09 -3.67
N MET A 111 -16.42 5.25 -3.45
CA MET A 111 -15.27 5.67 -4.26
C MET A 111 -13.99 4.87 -3.97
N SER A 112 -13.83 4.32 -2.77
CA SER A 112 -12.74 3.38 -2.49
C SER A 112 -12.93 2.07 -3.25
N TRP A 113 -14.18 1.60 -3.43
CA TRP A 113 -14.44 0.44 -4.30
C TRP A 113 -14.17 0.76 -5.77
N VAL A 114 -14.54 1.95 -6.25
CA VAL A 114 -14.14 2.43 -7.59
C VAL A 114 -12.61 2.44 -7.72
N GLY A 115 -11.91 2.94 -6.71
CA GLY A 115 -10.44 2.93 -6.64
C GLY A 115 -9.85 1.51 -6.68
N ILE A 116 -10.45 0.55 -5.97
CA ILE A 116 -10.05 -0.87 -6.02
C ILE A 116 -10.25 -1.44 -7.43
N CYS A 117 -11.40 -1.18 -8.05
CA CYS A 117 -11.66 -1.64 -9.42
C CYS A 117 -10.70 -1.00 -10.43
N TYR A 118 -10.42 0.30 -10.26
CA TYR A 118 -9.46 1.05 -11.07
C TYR A 118 -8.05 0.45 -10.94
N ALA A 119 -7.57 0.28 -9.71
CA ALA A 119 -6.27 -0.32 -9.45
C ALA A 119 -6.19 -1.75 -9.99
N GLY A 120 -7.24 -2.56 -9.82
CA GLY A 120 -7.30 -3.90 -10.41
C GLY A 120 -7.26 -3.89 -11.95
N PHE A 121 -7.93 -2.94 -12.58
CA PHE A 121 -7.85 -2.74 -14.04
C PHE A 121 -6.42 -2.37 -14.46
N VAL A 122 -5.77 -1.44 -13.77
CA VAL A 122 -4.39 -1.05 -14.04
C VAL A 122 -3.45 -2.25 -13.87
N TRP A 123 -3.58 -2.98 -12.78
CA TRP A 123 -2.78 -4.15 -12.51
C TRP A 123 -2.86 -5.19 -13.62
N ILE A 124 -4.07 -5.48 -14.13
CA ILE A 124 -4.27 -6.51 -15.16
C ILE A 124 -3.87 -6.00 -16.56
N VAL A 125 -4.32 -4.81 -16.94
CA VAL A 125 -4.22 -4.33 -18.33
C VAL A 125 -2.89 -3.65 -18.60
N PHE A 126 -2.40 -2.87 -17.64
CA PHE A 126 -1.20 -2.07 -17.79
C PHE A 126 0.02 -2.78 -17.21
N GLN A 127 -0.13 -3.46 -16.07
CA GLN A 127 0.97 -4.16 -15.41
C GLN A 127 1.00 -5.66 -15.69
N HIS A 128 0.06 -6.20 -16.49
CA HIS A 128 0.02 -7.62 -16.87
C HIS A 128 0.05 -8.60 -15.67
N GLY A 129 -0.46 -8.16 -14.52
CA GLY A 129 -0.46 -8.91 -13.26
C GLY A 129 0.78 -8.70 -12.38
N GLY A 130 1.73 -7.85 -12.77
CA GLY A 130 2.93 -7.51 -12.02
C GLY A 130 4.21 -7.58 -12.86
N ASP A 131 5.33 -7.15 -12.26
CA ASP A 131 6.63 -7.26 -12.89
C ASP A 131 7.21 -8.66 -12.68
N PHE A 132 7.01 -9.53 -13.67
CA PHE A 132 7.49 -10.91 -13.65
C PHE A 132 8.81 -11.10 -14.43
N GLY A 133 9.54 -10.00 -14.69
CA GLY A 133 10.88 -10.04 -15.30
C GLY A 133 11.92 -10.72 -14.41
N GLN A 134 13.12 -10.98 -14.96
CA GLN A 134 14.24 -11.51 -14.16
C GLN A 134 14.70 -10.53 -13.08
N ASP A 135 14.45 -9.25 -13.31
CA ASP A 135 14.68 -8.08 -12.46
C ASP A 135 13.45 -7.66 -11.66
N GLY A 136 12.31 -8.34 -11.80
CA GLY A 136 11.08 -8.02 -11.07
C GLY A 136 11.28 -8.14 -9.57
N THR A 137 10.90 -7.10 -8.81
CA THR A 137 11.07 -7.07 -7.35
C THR A 137 9.77 -7.01 -6.57
N ASP A 138 8.63 -6.77 -7.21
CA ASP A 138 7.33 -6.58 -6.57
C ASP A 138 6.17 -6.98 -7.53
N PRO A 139 4.94 -7.19 -7.04
CA PRO A 139 3.81 -7.62 -7.88
C PRO A 139 3.17 -6.47 -8.67
N GLY A 140 3.80 -5.30 -8.78
CA GLY A 140 3.26 -4.09 -9.37
C GLY A 140 2.64 -3.15 -8.35
N VAL A 141 2.63 -1.85 -8.67
CA VAL A 141 2.27 -0.80 -7.71
C VAL A 141 0.77 -0.66 -7.48
N ALA A 142 -0.07 -1.15 -8.39
CA ALA A 142 -1.51 -0.99 -8.25
C ALA A 142 -2.10 -1.76 -7.04
N LEU A 143 -1.52 -2.90 -6.65
CA LEU A 143 -2.00 -3.68 -5.50
C LEU A 143 -1.82 -2.96 -4.14
N PRO A 144 -0.71 -2.25 -3.88
CA PRO A 144 -0.60 -1.31 -2.76
C PRO A 144 -1.77 -0.31 -2.65
N TYR A 145 -2.26 0.24 -3.76
CA TYR A 145 -3.45 1.11 -3.74
C TYR A 145 -4.70 0.35 -3.29
N VAL A 146 -4.89 -0.89 -3.76
CA VAL A 146 -6.00 -1.75 -3.32
C VAL A 146 -5.97 -1.92 -1.80
N VAL A 147 -4.79 -2.13 -1.21
CA VAL A 147 -4.60 -2.21 0.24
C VAL A 147 -4.98 -0.91 0.94
N VAL A 148 -4.53 0.24 0.45
CA VAL A 148 -4.86 1.54 1.05
C VAL A 148 -6.36 1.85 0.95
N PHE A 149 -7.01 1.53 -0.18
CA PHE A 149 -8.46 1.65 -0.31
C PHE A 149 -9.21 0.69 0.63
N ALA A 150 -8.72 -0.53 0.84
CA ALA A 150 -9.28 -1.44 1.83
C ALA A 150 -9.15 -0.89 3.27
N PHE A 151 -8.01 -0.29 3.61
CA PHE A 151 -7.82 0.43 4.88
C PHE A 151 -8.80 1.61 5.01
N LEU A 152 -8.99 2.40 3.96
CA LEU A 152 -9.97 3.50 3.96
C LEU A 152 -11.38 3.00 4.26
N ILE A 153 -11.82 1.92 3.61
CA ILE A 153 -13.12 1.31 3.88
C ILE A 153 -13.21 0.84 5.32
N GLY A 154 -12.18 0.15 5.83
CA GLY A 154 -12.10 -0.29 7.22
C GLY A 154 -12.20 0.89 8.19
N VAL A 155 -11.40 1.94 7.99
CA VAL A 155 -11.42 3.14 8.83
C VAL A 155 -12.77 3.85 8.79
N GLN A 156 -13.43 3.93 7.62
CA GLN A 156 -14.76 4.55 7.53
C GLN A 156 -15.82 3.82 8.37
N ARG A 157 -15.69 2.50 8.55
CA ARG A 157 -16.59 1.71 9.42
C ARG A 157 -16.43 2.07 10.91
N LEU A 158 -15.28 2.59 11.32
CA LEU A 158 -15.05 3.06 12.70
C LEU A 158 -15.94 4.25 13.10
N ARG A 159 -16.61 4.89 12.13
CA ARG A 159 -17.60 5.94 12.39
C ARG A 159 -18.90 5.40 12.96
N THR A 160 -19.28 4.20 12.53
CA THR A 160 -20.54 3.56 12.92
C THR A 160 -20.32 2.55 14.03
N ASP A 161 -19.21 1.81 14.00
CA ASP A 161 -18.82 0.88 15.05
C ASP A 161 -17.32 1.06 15.36
N PRO A 162 -16.98 1.70 16.49
CA PRO A 162 -15.58 1.98 16.85
C PRO A 162 -14.81 0.71 17.27
N ASP A 163 -15.48 -0.43 17.41
CA ASP A 163 -14.87 -1.70 17.81
C ASP A 163 -14.07 -2.32 16.65
N VAL A 164 -12.75 -2.13 16.69
CA VAL A 164 -11.81 -2.69 15.69
C VAL A 164 -11.88 -4.22 15.61
N SER A 165 -12.32 -4.90 16.67
CA SER A 165 -12.43 -6.37 16.71
C SER A 165 -13.57 -6.92 15.87
N LYS A 166 -14.47 -6.06 15.39
CA LYS A 166 -15.58 -6.40 14.50
C LYS A 166 -15.41 -5.86 13.08
N ASN A 167 -14.21 -5.37 12.76
CA ASN A 167 -13.92 -4.68 11.52
C ASN A 167 -13.09 -5.56 10.59
N GLU A 168 -13.77 -6.45 9.87
CA GLU A 168 -13.13 -7.42 8.97
C GLU A 168 -12.31 -6.76 7.85
N MET A 169 -12.64 -5.53 7.47
CA MET A 169 -11.92 -4.80 6.42
C MET A 169 -10.53 -4.35 6.84
N LEU A 170 -10.33 -4.01 8.12
CA LEU A 170 -8.99 -3.70 8.63
C LEU A 170 -8.10 -4.94 8.60
N THR A 171 -8.66 -6.09 8.97
CA THR A 171 -7.96 -7.39 8.89
C THR A 171 -7.67 -7.81 7.47
N LEU A 172 -8.63 -7.64 6.55
CA LEU A 172 -8.42 -7.88 5.13
C LEU A 172 -7.30 -7.00 4.58
N ALA A 173 -7.31 -5.69 4.88
CA ALA A 173 -6.30 -4.76 4.41
C ALA A 173 -4.91 -5.11 4.96
N ARG A 174 -4.80 -5.40 6.26
CA ARG A 174 -3.55 -5.84 6.90
C ARG A 174 -3.03 -7.14 6.31
N ASN A 175 -3.89 -8.15 6.15
CA ASN A 175 -3.50 -9.43 5.57
C ASN A 175 -3.09 -9.29 4.11
N GLY A 176 -3.86 -8.53 3.31
CA GLY A 176 -3.52 -8.19 1.93
C GLY A 176 -2.16 -7.52 1.84
N PHE A 177 -1.87 -6.57 2.74
CA PHE A 177 -0.56 -5.93 2.81
C PHE A 177 0.55 -6.91 3.17
N GLY A 178 0.31 -7.81 4.12
CA GLY A 178 1.25 -8.86 4.48
C GLY A 178 1.51 -9.85 3.36
N LEU A 179 0.51 -10.14 2.51
CA LEU A 179 0.69 -10.98 1.33
C LEU A 179 1.54 -10.27 0.26
N LEU A 180 1.39 -8.96 0.06
CA LEU A 180 2.26 -8.19 -0.83
C LEU A 180 3.71 -8.24 -0.37
N TRP A 181 3.97 -7.93 0.91
CA TRP A 181 5.31 -8.07 1.50
C TRP A 181 5.86 -9.49 1.44
N GLY A 182 5.00 -10.49 1.59
CA GLY A 182 5.39 -11.90 1.47
C GLY A 182 5.81 -12.24 0.05
N TYR A 183 5.10 -11.70 -0.94
CA TYR A 183 5.43 -11.86 -2.35
C TYR A 183 6.75 -11.15 -2.69
N ASP A 184 6.93 -9.91 -2.25
CA ASP A 184 8.19 -9.17 -2.37
C ASP A 184 9.35 -10.01 -1.82
N ALA A 185 9.22 -10.50 -0.58
CA ALA A 185 10.24 -11.32 0.04
C ALA A 185 10.60 -12.58 -0.79
N LEU A 186 9.60 -13.24 -1.40
CA LEU A 186 9.83 -14.40 -2.27
C LEU A 186 10.67 -14.05 -3.51
N LEU A 187 10.48 -12.85 -4.08
CA LEU A 187 11.31 -12.36 -5.18
C LEU A 187 12.73 -12.02 -4.71
N LYS A 188 12.90 -11.47 -3.50
CA LYS A 188 14.23 -11.16 -2.96
C LYS A 188 15.05 -12.39 -2.57
N PHE A 189 14.41 -13.54 -2.34
CA PHE A 189 15.11 -14.81 -2.19
C PHE A 189 15.55 -15.44 -3.52
N GLN A 190 15.19 -14.86 -4.67
CA GLN A 190 15.66 -15.37 -5.95
C GLN A 190 17.18 -15.19 -6.11
N PRO A 191 17.89 -16.16 -6.72
CA PRO A 191 19.33 -16.05 -6.92
C PRO A 191 19.76 -14.80 -7.69
N TYR A 192 18.92 -14.30 -8.60
CA TYR A 192 19.25 -13.09 -9.36
C TYR A 192 19.36 -11.88 -8.44
N PHE A 193 18.34 -11.60 -7.62
CA PHE A 193 18.36 -10.50 -6.66
C PHE A 193 19.54 -10.60 -5.69
N LEU A 194 19.78 -11.78 -5.11
CA LEU A 194 20.85 -11.99 -4.12
C LEU A 194 22.25 -11.73 -4.69
N ASN A 195 22.48 -12.05 -5.96
CA ASN A 195 23.78 -11.89 -6.61
C ASN A 195 23.96 -10.55 -7.34
N HIS A 196 22.87 -9.84 -7.64
CA HIS A 196 22.87 -8.58 -8.40
C HIS A 196 22.27 -7.41 -7.60
N PHE A 197 22.23 -7.50 -6.27
CA PHE A 197 21.65 -6.46 -5.41
C PHE A 197 22.20 -5.05 -5.68
N THR A 198 23.52 -4.96 -5.90
CA THR A 198 24.19 -3.68 -6.22
C THR A 198 23.84 -3.14 -7.59
N ASP A 199 23.35 -3.96 -8.51
CA ASP A 199 23.02 -3.52 -9.86
C ASP A 199 21.77 -2.64 -9.84
N PHE A 200 20.78 -2.96 -9.00
CA PHE A 200 19.61 -2.11 -8.77
C PHE A 200 20.01 -0.71 -8.28
N LEU A 201 20.90 -0.64 -7.29
CA LEU A 201 21.40 0.63 -6.73
C LEU A 201 22.31 1.39 -7.70
N THR A 202 23.12 0.68 -8.49
CA THR A 202 24.01 1.30 -9.48
C THR A 202 23.23 1.83 -10.67
N SER A 203 22.17 1.13 -11.09
CA SER A 203 21.25 1.59 -12.14
C SER A 203 20.53 2.86 -11.69
N ALA A 204 19.93 2.84 -10.49
CA ALA A 204 19.32 4.01 -9.86
C ALA A 204 20.26 5.22 -9.81
N GLN A 205 21.50 5.00 -9.34
CA GLN A 205 22.52 6.04 -9.30
C GLN A 205 22.84 6.62 -10.69
N ALA A 206 22.95 5.75 -11.70
CA ALA A 206 23.26 6.15 -13.08
C ALA A 206 22.15 7.02 -13.67
N ASP A 207 20.90 6.70 -13.39
CA ASP A 207 19.74 7.50 -13.78
C ASP A 207 19.72 8.88 -13.12
N MET A 208 20.24 8.97 -11.90
CA MET A 208 20.36 10.22 -11.13
C MET A 208 21.64 11.03 -11.41
N LYS A 209 22.46 10.66 -12.39
CA LYS A 209 23.81 11.23 -12.60
C LYS A 209 23.80 12.76 -12.66
N GLY A 210 24.67 13.39 -11.86
CA GLY A 210 24.82 14.84 -11.79
C GLY A 210 23.90 15.54 -10.79
N THR A 211 23.07 14.79 -10.06
CA THR A 211 22.21 15.31 -8.98
C THR A 211 22.76 14.97 -7.60
N LEU A 212 22.19 15.56 -6.55
CA LEU A 212 22.49 15.18 -5.16
C LEU A 212 22.00 13.75 -4.82
N ALA A 213 20.96 13.25 -5.51
CA ALA A 213 20.46 11.90 -5.31
C ALA A 213 21.51 10.85 -5.71
N ALA A 214 22.25 11.05 -6.80
CA ALA A 214 23.32 10.13 -7.18
C ALA A 214 24.46 10.05 -6.14
N SER A 215 24.77 11.15 -5.45
CA SER A 215 25.72 11.16 -4.35
C SER A 215 25.18 10.45 -3.11
N TYR A 216 23.87 10.55 -2.87
CA TYR A 216 23.18 9.82 -1.82
C TYR A 216 23.20 8.30 -2.12
N ASP A 217 22.89 7.87 -3.35
CA ASP A 217 22.99 6.46 -3.75
C ASP A 217 24.42 5.94 -3.67
N GLN A 218 25.42 6.79 -3.98
CA GLN A 218 26.83 6.45 -3.82
C GLN A 218 27.18 6.08 -2.37
N LEU A 219 26.60 6.79 -1.40
CA LEU A 219 26.80 6.51 0.03
C LEU A 219 26.24 5.12 0.37
N PHE A 220 25.02 4.81 -0.09
CA PHE A 220 24.39 3.52 0.14
C PHE A 220 25.14 2.37 -0.54
N LEU A 221 25.63 2.57 -1.75
CA LEU A 221 26.52 1.64 -2.45
C LEU A 221 27.81 1.42 -1.66
N GLY A 222 28.43 2.49 -1.13
CA GLY A 222 29.62 2.39 -0.30
C GLY A 222 29.41 1.55 0.96
N VAL A 223 28.31 1.79 1.68
CA VAL A 223 27.93 1.00 2.87
C VAL A 223 27.63 -0.46 2.49
N THR A 224 26.90 -0.68 1.40
CA THR A 224 26.54 -2.02 0.90
C THR A 224 27.80 -2.83 0.56
N ASN A 225 28.73 -2.22 -0.16
CA ASN A 225 30.00 -2.85 -0.53
C ASN A 225 30.89 -3.13 0.69
N ALA A 226 30.88 -2.24 1.69
CA ALA A 226 31.65 -2.44 2.93
C ALA A 226 31.11 -3.60 3.79
N MET A 227 29.79 -3.81 3.83
CA MET A 227 29.16 -4.91 4.56
C MET A 227 29.21 -6.24 3.80
N GLY A 228 29.28 -6.19 2.48
CA GLY A 228 29.13 -7.33 1.58
C GLY A 228 27.75 -7.32 0.91
N PRO A 229 27.65 -7.11 -0.41
CA PRO A 229 26.38 -6.99 -1.13
C PRO A 229 25.40 -8.15 -0.90
N HIS A 230 25.89 -9.38 -0.95
CA HIS A 230 25.06 -10.56 -0.71
C HIS A 230 24.51 -10.59 0.72
N LEU A 231 25.28 -10.16 1.73
CA LEU A 231 24.78 -10.11 3.10
C LEU A 231 23.65 -9.09 3.22
N VAL A 232 23.81 -7.90 2.63
CA VAL A 232 22.77 -6.87 2.63
C VAL A 232 21.51 -7.37 1.91
N ALA A 233 21.65 -8.01 0.76
CA ALA A 233 20.53 -8.59 0.01
C ALA A 233 19.73 -9.61 0.85
N VAL A 234 20.44 -10.51 1.56
CA VAL A 234 19.81 -11.49 2.47
C VAL A 234 19.12 -10.80 3.64
N LEU A 235 19.73 -9.76 4.22
CA LEU A 235 19.11 -9.01 5.32
C LEU A 235 17.85 -8.28 4.87
N VAL A 236 17.82 -7.72 3.66
CA VAL A 236 16.60 -7.13 3.08
C VAL A 236 15.53 -8.21 2.91
N ALA A 237 15.84 -9.33 2.26
CA ALA A 237 14.90 -10.44 2.06
C ALA A 237 14.31 -10.97 3.38
N LEU A 238 15.15 -11.17 4.40
CA LEU A 238 14.72 -11.59 5.73
C LEU A 238 13.86 -10.54 6.43
N THR A 239 14.21 -9.26 6.28
CA THR A 239 13.42 -8.16 6.86
C THR A 239 12.04 -8.11 6.23
N GLU A 240 11.93 -8.21 4.90
CA GLU A 240 10.65 -8.26 4.21
C GLU A 240 9.81 -9.46 4.65
N ALA A 241 10.41 -10.64 4.76
CA ALA A 241 9.73 -11.84 5.24
C ALA A 241 9.21 -11.70 6.68
N LEU A 242 9.98 -11.08 7.57
CA LEU A 242 9.55 -10.82 8.95
C LEU A 242 8.41 -9.79 9.01
N VAL A 243 8.49 -8.73 8.20
CA VAL A 243 7.40 -7.75 8.08
C VAL A 243 6.13 -8.42 7.57
N ALA A 244 6.23 -9.25 6.53
CA ALA A 244 5.12 -10.04 5.99
C ALA A 244 4.49 -10.94 7.05
N ALA A 245 5.30 -11.72 7.77
CA ALA A 245 4.84 -12.60 8.84
C ALA A 245 4.16 -11.83 9.97
N SER A 246 4.69 -10.67 10.36
CA SER A 246 4.08 -9.78 11.34
C SER A 246 2.75 -9.20 10.87
N LEU A 247 2.68 -8.76 9.61
CA LEU A 247 1.46 -8.26 9.00
C LEU A 247 0.39 -9.33 8.93
N ILE A 248 0.68 -10.54 8.44
CA ILE A 248 -0.30 -11.64 8.35
C ILE A 248 -0.78 -12.09 9.73
N SER A 249 0.13 -12.24 10.70
CA SER A 249 -0.22 -12.73 12.04
C SER A 249 -0.81 -11.69 12.98
N GLY A 250 -0.67 -10.39 12.66
CA GLY A 250 -1.00 -9.30 13.58
C GLY A 250 -0.11 -9.27 14.84
N ARG A 251 1.09 -9.85 14.78
CA ARG A 251 2.04 -9.94 15.91
C ARG A 251 3.28 -9.10 15.66
N GLY A 252 3.80 -8.45 16.71
CA GLY A 252 5.03 -7.66 16.62
C GLY A 252 4.92 -6.35 15.84
N LEU A 253 3.72 -5.95 15.39
CA LEU A 253 3.52 -4.79 14.51
C LEU A 253 3.94 -3.45 15.12
N ARG A 254 3.94 -3.30 16.44
CA ARG A 254 4.49 -2.09 17.09
C ARG A 254 5.98 -1.88 16.81
N ILE A 255 6.71 -2.94 16.45
CA ILE A 255 8.13 -2.91 16.10
C ILE A 255 8.29 -3.04 14.59
N MET A 256 7.63 -4.03 13.98
CA MET A 256 7.82 -4.34 12.56
C MET A 256 7.18 -3.33 11.62
N ALA A 257 6.15 -2.57 12.04
CA ALA A 257 5.57 -1.54 11.17
C ALA A 257 6.52 -0.34 10.98
N PRO A 258 7.18 0.21 12.02
CA PRO A 258 8.28 1.16 11.82
C PRO A 258 9.42 0.61 10.96
N VAL A 259 9.81 -0.66 11.14
CA VAL A 259 10.87 -1.28 10.32
C VAL A 259 10.45 -1.35 8.85
N GLY A 260 9.24 -1.82 8.57
CA GLY A 260 8.69 -1.86 7.21
C GLY A 260 8.58 -0.46 6.60
N PHE A 261 8.12 0.53 7.36
CA PHE A 261 8.10 1.93 6.93
C PHE A 261 9.50 2.45 6.55
N LEU A 262 10.51 2.23 7.40
CA LEU A 262 11.88 2.67 7.14
C LEU A 262 12.51 1.94 5.96
N LEU A 263 12.20 0.66 5.77
CA LEU A 263 12.64 -0.10 4.61
C LEU A 263 12.00 0.42 3.33
N SER A 264 10.68 0.67 3.32
CA SER A 264 10.01 1.34 2.19
C SER A 264 10.62 2.71 1.90
N PHE A 265 10.90 3.50 2.94
CA PHE A 265 11.58 4.78 2.75
C PHE A 265 12.97 4.63 2.11
N ALA A 266 13.76 3.65 2.57
CA ALA A 266 15.08 3.38 2.01
C ALA A 266 15.01 2.92 0.55
N ILE A 267 14.06 2.04 0.21
CA ILE A 267 13.81 1.61 -1.18
C ILE A 267 13.43 2.82 -2.03
N TRP A 268 12.47 3.61 -1.56
CA TRP A 268 12.00 4.81 -2.26
C TRP A 268 13.12 5.82 -2.52
N SER A 269 13.96 6.10 -1.51
CA SER A 269 15.03 7.08 -1.62
C SER A 269 16.25 6.59 -2.40
N THR A 270 16.36 5.29 -2.68
CA THR A 270 17.50 4.70 -3.40
C THR A 270 17.07 4.03 -4.69
N ALA A 271 16.58 2.79 -4.63
CA ALA A 271 16.21 1.98 -5.80
C ALA A 271 15.08 2.60 -6.64
N GLU A 272 14.17 3.37 -6.03
CA GLU A 272 13.17 4.15 -6.76
C GLU A 272 13.54 5.64 -6.89
N THR A 273 14.78 6.00 -6.56
CA THR A 273 15.40 7.28 -6.98
C THR A 273 14.57 8.52 -6.61
N TRP A 274 13.95 8.51 -5.42
CA TRP A 274 13.05 9.55 -4.91
C TRP A 274 11.81 9.80 -5.78
N GLY A 275 11.50 8.84 -6.65
CA GLY A 275 10.47 8.91 -7.68
C GLY A 275 10.95 9.39 -9.07
N GLY A 276 12.19 9.88 -9.26
CA GLY A 276 12.70 10.35 -10.58
C GLY A 276 13.75 9.40 -11.21
N PRO A 277 14.27 9.55 -12.44
CA PRO A 277 13.73 10.33 -13.53
C PRO A 277 12.62 9.52 -14.18
N TYR A 278 11.58 10.22 -14.64
CA TYR A 278 10.42 9.62 -15.29
C TYR A 278 10.82 9.10 -16.67
N SER A 279 11.50 7.96 -16.71
CA SER A 279 11.93 7.32 -17.94
C SER A 279 10.69 6.87 -18.71
N MET A 280 10.75 6.99 -20.04
CA MET A 280 9.65 6.54 -20.88
C MET A 280 9.61 5.01 -20.85
N GLY A 281 8.58 4.44 -20.23
CA GLY A 281 8.22 3.04 -20.42
C GLY A 281 8.68 2.04 -19.35
N VAL A 282 9.05 2.47 -18.14
CA VAL A 282 9.29 1.54 -17.01
C VAL A 282 8.07 1.57 -16.08
N SER A 283 7.32 0.48 -16.14
CA SER A 283 5.98 0.27 -15.57
C SER A 283 4.91 1.19 -16.17
N ALA A 284 3.76 0.62 -16.48
CA ALA A 284 2.62 1.35 -17.00
C ALA A 284 1.91 2.24 -15.94
N GLU A 285 2.64 2.63 -14.89
CA GLU A 285 2.36 3.79 -14.06
C GLU A 285 3.42 4.88 -14.28
N ALA A 286 3.64 5.25 -15.54
CA ALA A 286 4.27 6.51 -15.94
C ALA A 286 3.49 7.78 -15.46
N ALA A 287 2.61 7.63 -14.45
CA ALA A 287 1.84 8.61 -13.72
C ALA A 287 2.01 8.47 -12.18
N GLN A 288 3.02 7.75 -11.71
CA GLN A 288 3.35 7.65 -10.28
C GLN A 288 4.73 8.20 -10.04
N LEU A 289 4.84 9.53 -10.16
CA LEU A 289 6.10 10.22 -9.91
C LEU A 289 6.58 10.10 -8.44
N PHE A 290 5.78 9.51 -7.54
CA PHE A 290 6.18 9.22 -6.16
C PHE A 290 6.67 7.79 -5.92
N GLY A 291 6.61 6.87 -6.88
CA GLY A 291 7.12 5.49 -6.69
C GLY A 291 6.28 4.60 -5.76
N ALA A 292 6.41 3.29 -5.92
CA ALA A 292 5.57 2.29 -5.25
C ALA A 292 5.72 2.29 -3.75
N ALA A 293 6.96 2.41 -3.28
CA ALA A 293 7.28 2.37 -1.87
C ALA A 293 6.63 3.52 -1.06
N THR A 294 6.19 4.62 -1.69
CA THR A 294 5.41 5.65 -0.98
C THR A 294 4.01 5.18 -0.57
N ILE A 295 3.36 4.35 -1.38
CA ILE A 295 2.05 3.80 -1.06
C ILE A 295 2.17 2.76 0.06
N TYR A 296 3.28 2.00 0.07
CA TYR A 296 3.65 1.15 1.20
C TYR A 296 3.82 1.97 2.49
N MET A 297 4.52 3.11 2.43
CA MET A 297 4.66 4.01 3.59
C MET A 297 3.30 4.51 4.09
N ILE A 298 2.37 4.85 3.20
CA ILE A 298 0.99 5.24 3.56
C ILE A 298 0.25 4.09 4.23
N ALA A 299 0.35 2.86 3.69
CA ALA A 299 -0.23 1.67 4.33
C ALA A 299 0.37 1.43 5.73
N PHE A 300 1.67 1.65 5.92
CA PHE A 300 2.28 1.58 7.25
C PHE A 300 1.79 2.66 8.19
N PHE A 301 1.43 3.87 7.72
CA PHE A 301 0.81 4.84 8.61
C PHE A 301 -0.53 4.35 9.16
N TYR A 302 -1.33 3.61 8.39
CA TYR A 302 -2.53 2.95 8.92
C TYR A 302 -2.17 1.92 9.98
N ILE A 303 -1.19 1.04 9.70
CA ILE A 303 -0.74 0.02 10.65
C ILE A 303 -0.17 0.65 11.93
N MET A 304 0.72 1.63 11.82
CA MET A 304 1.33 2.32 12.96
C MET A 304 0.32 3.15 13.75
N THR A 305 -0.75 3.64 13.12
CA THR A 305 -1.85 4.27 13.86
C THR A 305 -2.62 3.22 14.67
N LEU A 306 -2.94 2.08 14.05
CA LEU A 306 -3.67 0.97 14.68
C LEU A 306 -2.83 0.22 15.74
N TYR A 307 -1.53 0.11 15.54
CA TYR A 307 -0.55 -0.56 16.38
C TYR A 307 0.55 0.43 16.79
N ASN A 308 0.21 1.40 17.63
CA ASN A 308 1.06 2.53 17.96
C ASN A 308 2.41 2.08 18.58
N PRO A 309 3.55 2.34 17.91
CA PRO A 309 4.87 2.01 18.43
C PRO A 309 5.17 2.67 19.78
N LEU A 310 4.62 3.87 20.01
CA LEU A 310 4.82 4.63 21.24
C LEU A 310 4.20 3.96 22.46
N ASP A 311 3.25 3.03 22.29
CA ASP A 311 2.69 2.29 23.42
C ASP A 311 3.75 1.41 24.09
N LEU A 312 4.79 0.96 23.38
CA LEU A 312 5.91 0.22 23.97
C LEU A 312 6.68 1.06 25.00
N LEU A 313 6.77 2.37 24.77
CA LEU A 313 7.42 3.30 25.69
C LEU A 313 6.55 3.56 26.92
N ARG A 314 5.23 3.62 26.74
CA ARG A 314 4.25 3.85 27.82
C ARG A 314 4.09 2.64 28.75
N THR A 315 4.25 1.41 28.25
CA THR A 315 4.18 0.22 29.11
C THR A 315 5.39 0.16 30.05
N ARG A 316 6.57 0.59 29.60
CA ARG A 316 7.79 0.61 30.44
C ARG A 316 7.69 1.58 31.61
N SER A 317 7.03 2.72 31.46
CA SER A 317 6.91 3.71 32.56
C SER A 317 5.98 3.27 33.69
N ARG A 318 5.02 2.36 33.45
CA ARG A 318 4.14 1.81 34.50
C ARG A 318 4.77 0.71 35.35
N VAL A 319 5.86 0.09 34.90
CA VAL A 319 6.53 -1.00 35.63
C VAL A 319 7.64 -0.47 36.55
N LEU A 320 8.08 0.78 36.33
CA LEU A 320 9.20 1.40 37.05
C LEU A 320 8.79 2.48 38.06
N GLY A 321 7.49 2.76 38.22
CA GLY A 321 6.95 3.70 39.20
C GLY A 321 5.98 3.00 40.12
#